data_AF-A0A496X112-F1
#
_entry.id   AF-A0A496X112-F1
#
_cell.length_a   1.000
_cell.length_b   1.000
_cell.length_c   1.000
_cell.angle_alpha   90.00
_cell.angle_beta   90.00
_cell.angle_gamma   90.00
#
_symmetry.space_group_name_H-M   'P 1'
#
loop_
_entity.id
_entity.type
_entity.pdbx_description
1 polymer ?
#
loop_
_entity_poly.entity_id
_entity_poly.type
_entity_poly.pdbx_seq_one_letter_code
_entity_poly.pdbx_strand_id
1 'polypeptide(L)'
;MKCHLWLPFILIIGLSITPVAFSDADAERKALAKIIHELNALDPLINRAEANADQDSRIRFRYDWLRQDLKKTKGGIQSHINTPRAQPRSFPPLRGDYRR
;
A
#
# COMPACT_ATOMS: atom_id res chain seq x y z
N MET A 1 36.74 36.01 14.80
CA MET A 1 36.52 35.22 16.03
C MET A 1 35.01 35.19 16.28
N LYS A 2 34.39 33.99 16.29
CA LYS A 2 33.21 33.59 17.10
C LYS A 2 31.94 34.50 16.97
N CYS A 3 30.74 34.03 16.62
CA CYS A 3 30.10 32.76 16.92
C CYS A 3 29.03 32.40 15.89
N HIS A 4 29.10 31.16 15.40
CA HIS A 4 27.92 30.36 15.06
C HIS A 4 26.96 30.35 16.25
N LEU A 5 25.74 30.88 16.08
CA LEU A 5 24.62 30.53 16.95
C LEU A 5 23.28 30.87 16.28
N TRP A 6 23.01 30.26 15.13
CA TRP A 6 21.62 30.01 14.73
C TRP A 6 21.36 28.53 14.96
N LEU A 7 21.37 28.17 16.24
CA LEU A 7 20.96 26.85 16.72
C LEU A 7 19.46 26.67 16.49
N PRO A 8 19.02 25.42 16.31
CA PRO A 8 17.99 24.99 15.37
C PRO A 8 16.57 25.20 15.90
N PHE A 9 15.71 25.77 15.06
CA PHE A 9 14.28 25.98 15.32
C PHE A 9 13.42 24.73 15.09
N ILE A 10 13.94 23.51 15.23
CA ILE A 10 13.08 22.32 15.07
C ILE A 10 13.27 21.39 16.26
N LEU A 11 12.80 21.92 17.39
CA LEU A 11 12.45 21.16 18.58
C LEU A 11 11.02 20.61 18.36
N ILE A 12 10.87 19.29 18.56
CA ILE A 12 9.62 18.57 18.83
C ILE A 12 8.62 18.45 17.67
N ILE A 13 8.73 17.35 16.92
CA ILE A 13 7.54 16.54 16.62
C ILE A 13 7.84 15.12 17.07
N GLY A 14 7.58 14.85 18.35
CA GLY A 14 7.37 13.50 18.82
C GLY A 14 6.11 12.96 18.16
N LEU A 15 6.27 12.02 17.23
CA LEU A 15 5.18 11.15 16.83
C LEU A 15 5.47 9.77 17.40
N SER A 16 4.96 9.55 18.60
CA SER A 16 4.78 8.23 19.18
C SER A 16 3.88 7.41 18.25
N ILE A 17 4.47 6.69 17.30
CA ILE A 17 3.79 5.61 16.61
C ILE A 17 3.93 4.41 17.52
N THR A 18 2.96 4.23 18.42
CA THR A 18 2.77 2.92 19.05
C THR A 18 2.46 1.93 17.92
N PRO A 19 3.22 0.83 17.75
CA PRO A 19 2.73 -0.25 16.92
C PRO A 19 1.62 -0.91 17.72
N VAL A 20 0.38 -0.48 17.50
CA VAL A 20 -0.75 -1.34 17.82
C VAL A 20 -0.52 -2.59 16.96
N ALA A 21 -0.43 -3.74 17.61
CA ALA A 21 -0.26 -5.03 16.97
C ALA A 21 -1.56 -5.38 16.20
N PHE A 22 -1.83 -4.66 15.12
CA PHE A 22 -2.65 -5.17 14.04
C PHE A 22 -1.95 -6.43 13.57
N SER A 23 -2.73 -7.51 13.44
CA SER A 23 -2.21 -8.77 12.92
C SER A 23 -1.42 -8.49 11.64
N ASP A 24 -0.29 -9.18 11.45
CA ASP A 24 0.56 -9.05 10.25
C ASP A 24 -0.28 -9.07 8.96
N ALA A 25 -1.37 -9.84 8.97
CA ALA A 25 -2.38 -9.92 7.92
C ALA A 25 -3.16 -8.61 7.65
N ASP A 26 -3.58 -7.88 8.69
CA ASP A 26 -4.30 -6.61 8.53
C ASP A 26 -3.35 -5.51 8.05
N ALA A 27 -2.10 -5.52 8.52
CA ALA A 27 -1.05 -4.63 8.05
C ALA A 27 -0.73 -4.88 6.56
N GLU A 28 -0.59 -6.15 6.17
CA GLU A 28 -0.43 -6.56 4.77
C GLU A 28 -1.61 -6.11 3.91
N ARG A 29 -2.85 -6.37 4.32
CA ARG A 29 -4.04 -5.97 3.57
C ARG A 29 -4.12 -4.45 3.38
N LYS A 30 -3.76 -3.68 4.41
CA LYS A 30 -3.70 -2.21 4.34
C LYS A 30 -2.62 -1.75 3.36
N ALA A 31 -1.44 -2.39 3.36
CA ALA A 31 -0.37 -2.09 2.42
C ALA A 31 -0.79 -2.42 0.98
N LEU A 32 -1.41 -3.58 0.73
CA LEU A 32 -1.90 -3.99 -0.58
C LEU A 32 -3.02 -3.07 -1.10
N ALA A 33 -3.94 -2.64 -0.23
CA ALA A 33 -4.96 -1.66 -0.59
C ALA A 33 -4.34 -0.30 -0.96
N LYS A 34 -3.29 0.12 -0.23
CA LYS A 34 -2.52 1.32 -0.58
C LYS A 34 -1.87 1.16 -1.95
N ILE A 35 -1.25 0.02 -2.26
CA ILE A 35 -0.67 -0.24 -3.58
C ILE A 35 -1.71 -0.07 -4.69
N ILE A 36 -2.91 -0.64 -4.55
CA ILE A 36 -3.99 -0.45 -5.54
C ILE A 36 -4.33 1.03 -5.72
N HIS A 37 -4.41 1.78 -4.61
CA HIS A 37 -4.68 3.21 -4.65
C HIS A 37 -3.59 3.98 -5.44
N GLU A 38 -2.32 3.74 -5.14
CA GLU A 38 -1.20 4.37 -5.87
C GLU A 38 -1.21 4.00 -7.36
N LEU A 39 -1.51 2.73 -7.69
CA LEU A 39 -1.63 2.29 -9.10
C LEU A 39 -2.78 2.98 -9.84
N ASN A 40 -3.88 3.32 -9.15
CA ASN A 40 -4.96 4.12 -9.74
C ASN A 40 -4.54 5.59 -9.94
N ALA A 41 -3.71 6.13 -9.05
CA ALA A 41 -3.18 7.48 -9.19
C ALA A 41 -2.26 7.67 -10.42
N LEU A 42 -1.79 6.57 -11.02
CA LEU A 42 -1.00 6.62 -12.26
C LEU A 42 -1.84 6.94 -13.50
N ASP A 43 -3.15 6.70 -13.50
CA ASP A 43 -4.01 6.89 -14.68
C ASP A 43 -3.89 8.31 -15.30
N PRO A 44 -3.97 9.43 -14.56
CA PRO A 44 -3.76 10.76 -15.13
C PRO A 44 -2.34 11.00 -15.65
N LEU A 45 -1.32 10.39 -15.02
CA LEU A 45 0.07 10.49 -15.47
C LEU A 45 0.28 9.77 -16.80
N ILE A 46 -0.33 8.59 -16.96
CA ILE A 46 -0.30 7.80 -18.20
C ILE A 46 -1.00 8.58 -19.32
N ASN A 47 -2.17 9.17 -19.04
CA ASN A 47 -2.88 9.98 -20.05
C ASN A 47 -2.06 11.19 -20.48
N ARG A 48 -1.40 11.87 -19.54
CA ARG A 48 -0.51 12.98 -19.86
C ARG A 48 0.70 12.52 -20.67
N ALA A 49 1.31 11.39 -20.32
CA ALA A 49 2.45 10.85 -21.07
C ALA A 49 2.05 10.46 -22.50
N GLU A 50 0.89 9.82 -22.69
CA GLU A 50 0.36 9.46 -24.00
C GLU A 50 0.04 10.69 -24.86
N ALA A 51 -0.56 11.73 -24.26
CA ALA A 51 -0.86 12.98 -24.96
C ALA A 51 0.40 13.75 -25.41
N ASN A 52 1.52 13.60 -24.70
CA ASN A 52 2.80 14.21 -25.05
C ASN A 52 3.71 13.29 -25.87
N ALA A 53 3.25 12.09 -26.24
CA ALA A 53 4.06 11.15 -27.00
C ALA A 53 4.26 11.63 -28.44
N ASP A 54 5.49 11.49 -28.95
CA ASP A 54 5.81 11.77 -30.35
C ASP A 54 5.12 10.73 -31.26
N GLN A 55 4.16 11.20 -32.05
CA GLN A 55 3.40 10.37 -32.97
C GLN A 55 4.24 9.92 -34.16
N ASP A 56 5.28 10.66 -34.54
CA ASP A 56 6.11 10.35 -35.71
C ASP A 56 7.30 9.43 -35.38
N SER A 57 7.43 9.05 -34.11
CA SER A 57 8.46 8.09 -33.68
C SER A 57 8.26 6.71 -34.33
N ARG A 58 9.35 6.16 -34.89
CA ARG A 58 9.38 4.82 -35.51
C ARG A 58 9.05 3.71 -34.50
N ILE A 59 9.38 3.92 -33.22
CA ILE A 59 9.10 2.99 -32.13
C ILE A 59 8.20 3.71 -31.13
N ARG A 60 6.95 3.26 -31.02
CA ARG A 60 5.95 3.85 -30.11
C ARG A 60 5.83 3.04 -28.82
N PHE A 61 5.74 3.74 -27.70
CA PHE A 61 5.42 3.12 -26.42
C PHE A 61 3.96 2.61 -26.42
N ARG A 62 3.74 1.38 -25.95
CA ARG A 62 2.45 0.70 -25.97
C ARG A 62 1.64 0.99 -24.70
N TYR A 63 1.02 2.16 -24.66
CA TYR A 63 0.18 2.59 -23.52
C TYR A 63 -1.03 1.68 -23.29
N ASP A 64 -1.55 1.04 -24.34
CA ASP A 64 -2.59 0.03 -24.26
C ASP A 64 -2.13 -1.21 -23.45
N TRP A 65 -0.90 -1.67 -23.69
CA TRP A 65 -0.30 -2.79 -22.96
C TRP A 65 -0.03 -2.43 -21.51
N LEU A 66 0.53 -1.24 -21.25
CA LEU A 66 0.74 -0.74 -19.89
C LEU A 66 -0.58 -0.75 -19.08
N ARG A 67 -1.67 -0.22 -19.66
CA ARG A 67 -2.98 -0.21 -19.00
C ARG A 67 -3.51 -1.62 -18.74
N GLN A 68 -3.32 -2.53 -19.69
CA GLN A 68 -3.73 -3.93 -19.52
C GLN A 68 -2.97 -4.61 -18.38
N ASP A 69 -1.67 -4.38 -18.28
CA ASP A 69 -0.83 -4.97 -17.24
C ASP A 69 -1.12 -4.37 -15.86
N LEU A 70 -1.33 -3.05 -15.77
CA LEU A 70 -1.80 -2.43 -14.52
C LEU A 70 -3.16 -2.98 -14.09
N LYS A 71 -4.08 -3.22 -15.03
CA LYS A 71 -5.38 -3.85 -14.74
C LYS A 71 -5.21 -5.28 -14.22
N LYS A 72 -4.34 -6.08 -14.84
CA LYS A 72 -4.04 -7.46 -14.37
C LYS A 72 -3.43 -7.44 -12.97
N THR A 73 -2.45 -6.57 -12.71
CA THR A 73 -1.79 -6.44 -11.40
C THR A 73 -2.80 -6.02 -10.32
N LYS A 74 -3.61 -4.98 -10.56
CA LYS A 74 -4.68 -4.57 -9.64
C LYS A 74 -5.67 -5.71 -9.39
N GLY A 75 -6.06 -6.44 -10.43
CA GLY A 75 -6.94 -7.61 -10.32
C GLY A 75 -6.35 -8.74 -9.47
N GLY A 76 -5.06 -9.04 -9.65
CA GLY A 76 -4.34 -10.05 -8.86
C GLY A 76 -4.28 -9.69 -7.38
N ILE A 77 -3.93 -8.44 -7.06
CA ILE A 77 -3.90 -7.95 -5.67
C ILE A 77 -5.30 -7.98 -5.05
N GLN A 78 -6.32 -7.51 -5.77
CA GLN A 78 -7.69 -7.50 -5.28
C GLN A 78 -8.23 -8.92 -5.05
N SER A 79 -7.89 -9.87 -5.92
CA SER A 79 -8.24 -11.27 -5.75
C SER A 79 -7.61 -11.87 -4.49
N HIS A 80 -6.33 -11.55 -4.23
CA HIS A 80 -5.64 -11.96 -3.01
C HIS A 80 -6.31 -11.38 -1.76
N ILE A 81 -6.60 -10.08 -1.74
CA ILE A 81 -7.31 -9.39 -0.64
C ILE A 81 -8.69 -10.01 -0.37
N ASN A 82 -9.39 -10.46 -1.40
CA ASN A 82 -10.75 -11.00 -1.32
C ASN A 82 -10.80 -12.49 -0.97
N THR A 83 -9.67 -13.19 -0.99
CA THR A 83 -9.63 -14.62 -0.67
C THR A 83 -10.05 -14.82 0.80
N PRO A 84 -11.13 -15.59 1.08
CA PRO A 84 -11.58 -15.80 2.44
C PRO A 84 -10.48 -16.45 3.28
N ARG A 85 -9.98 -15.75 4.31
CA ARG A 85 -9.04 -16.36 5.25
C ARG A 85 -9.81 -17.11 6.31
N ALA A 86 -9.33 -18.32 6.63
CA ALA A 86 -9.80 -19.11 7.76
C ALA A 86 -9.83 -18.22 9.01
N GLN A 87 -11.04 -17.91 9.48
CA GLN A 87 -11.26 -17.17 10.71
C GLN A 87 -10.52 -17.87 11.86
N PRO A 88 -10.03 -17.14 12.87
CA PRO A 88 -9.52 -17.78 14.08
C PRO A 88 -10.56 -18.79 14.56
N ARG A 89 -10.18 -20.06 14.70
CA ARG A 89 -11.11 -21.07 15.24
C ARG A 89 -11.54 -20.57 16.60
N SER A 90 -12.82 -20.25 16.73
CA SER A 90 -13.43 -20.04 18.04
C SER A 90 -13.34 -21.40 18.76
N PHE A 91 -12.44 -21.49 19.72
CA PHE A 91 -12.41 -22.64 20.60
C PHE A 91 -13.56 -22.48 21.61
N PRO A 92 -14.42 -23.50 21.79
CA PRO A 92 -15.42 -23.44 22.85
C PRO A 92 -14.72 -23.26 24.20
N PRO A 93 -15.35 -22.58 25.18
CA PRO A 93 -14.73 -22.32 26.48
C PRO A 93 -14.29 -23.64 27.12
N LEU A 94 -13.04 -23.69 27.59
CA LEU A 94 -12.54 -24.82 28.38
C LEU A 94 -13.45 -24.95 29.62
N ARG A 95 -14.00 -26.15 29.86
CA ARG A 95 -15.07 -26.41 30.85
C ARG A 95 -14.71 -26.10 32.32
N GLY A 96 -13.54 -25.56 32.60
CA GLY A 96 -13.27 -24.80 33.82
C GLY A 96 -13.34 -25.55 35.14
N ASP A 97 -13.52 -26.87 35.14
CA ASP A 97 -13.42 -27.68 36.35
C ASP A 97 -12.76 -29.03 36.01
N TYR A 98 -11.44 -29.07 36.15
CA TYR A 98 -10.62 -30.27 36.00
C TYR A 98 -10.07 -30.75 37.35
N ARG A 99 -10.65 -30.27 38.46
CA ARG A 99 -10.26 -30.69 39.81
C ARG A 99 -11.51 -30.97 40.63
N ARG A 100 -12.03 -32.18 40.45
CA ARG A 100 -12.59 -32.91 41.58
C ARG A 100 -11.45 -33.46 42.43
#